data_AF-A0A963PD74-F1
#
_entry.id   AF-A0A963PD74-F1
#
_cell.length_a   1.000
_cell.length_b   1.000
_cell.length_c   1.000
_cell.angle_alpha   90.00
_cell.angle_beta   90.00
_cell.angle_gamma   90.00
#
_symmetry.space_group_name_H-M   'P 1'
#
loop_
_entity.id
_entity.type
_entity.pdbx_description
1 polymer ?
#
loop_
_entity_poly.entity_id
_entity_poly.type
_entity_poly.pdbx_seq_one_letter_code
_entity_poly.pdbx_strand_id
1 'polypeptide(L)'
;SNIFLGRELKKKVGPLAFLDFADMNRRAAALFEELKSETRPRDFVKQMSGGQRQAVAIARTRLSAPKIVLMDEPTAAISVRQVAEVLDLIRRLRDQGIAIILISHR
;
A
#
# COMPACT_ATOMS: atom_id res chain seq x y z
N SER A 1 -10.97 -4.21 -1.91
CA SER A 1 -9.88 -3.25 -1.71
C SER A 1 -8.61 -4.02 -1.40
N ASN A 2 -7.60 -3.94 -2.27
CA ASN A 2 -6.42 -4.82 -2.25
C ASN A 2 -5.51 -4.66 -1.03
N ILE A 3 -5.73 -3.63 -0.22
CA ILE A 3 -4.85 -3.26 0.89
C ILE A 3 -5.32 -3.78 2.26
N PHE A 4 -6.55 -4.26 2.39
CA PHE A 4 -7.17 -4.65 3.67
C PHE A 4 -7.08 -6.15 4.02
N LEU A 5 -6.23 -6.92 3.32
CA LEU A 5 -6.14 -8.38 3.48
C LEU A 5 -5.86 -8.79 4.94
N GLY A 6 -6.86 -9.37 5.62
CA GLY A 6 -6.85 -9.75 7.04
C GLY A 6 -7.18 -8.62 8.03
N ARG A 7 -7.58 -7.44 7.54
CA ARG A 7 -7.96 -6.24 8.29
C ARG A 7 -9.26 -5.64 7.73
N GLU A 8 -10.14 -6.49 7.21
CA GLU A 8 -11.34 -6.05 6.54
C GLU A 8 -12.26 -5.29 7.50
N LEU A 9 -12.73 -4.13 7.06
CA LEU A 9 -13.67 -3.34 7.84
C LEU A 9 -15.04 -3.99 7.74
N LYS A 10 -15.70 -4.14 8.90
CA LYS A 10 -17.02 -4.74 9.02
C LYS A 10 -18.00 -3.73 9.60
N LYS A 11 -19.18 -3.65 8.98
CA LYS A 11 -20.34 -2.92 9.51
C LYS A 11 -21.24 -3.90 10.25
N LYS A 12 -21.56 -3.60 11.51
CA LYS A 12 -22.52 -4.38 12.29
C LYS A 12 -23.94 -3.90 12.00
N VAL A 13 -24.84 -4.83 11.74
CA VAL A 13 -26.28 -4.59 11.65
C VAL A 13 -26.95 -5.62 12.57
N GLY A 14 -27.23 -5.22 13.80
CA GLY A 14 -27.68 -6.13 14.86
C GLY A 14 -26.62 -7.20 15.18
N PRO A 15 -26.99 -8.50 15.22
CA PRO A 15 -26.05 -9.59 15.48
C PRO A 15 -25.16 -9.95 14.28
N LEU A 16 -25.44 -9.42 13.09
CA LEU A 16 -24.72 -9.75 11.85
C LEU A 16 -23.63 -8.73 11.54
N ALA A 17 -22.52 -9.20 10.97
CA ALA A 17 -21.41 -8.37 10.52
C ALA A 17 -21.17 -8.54 9.02
N PHE A 18 -21.24 -7.45 8.27
CA PHE A 18 -21.04 -7.41 6.82
C PHE A 18 -19.76 -6.65 6.46
N LEU A 19 -19.12 -7.00 5.34
CA LEU A 19 -17.95 -6.28 4.85
C LEU A 19 -18.33 -4.87 4.37
N ASP A 20 -17.66 -3.85 4.88
CA ASP A 20 -17.85 -2.46 4.46
C ASP A 20 -16.92 -2.10 3.30
N PHE A 21 -17.29 -2.56 2.10
CA PHE A 21 -16.54 -2.27 0.89
C PHE A 21 -16.48 -0.78 0.57
N ALA A 22 -17.51 0.00 0.93
CA ALA A 22 -17.55 1.42 0.68
C ALA A 22 -16.47 2.14 1.50
N ASP A 23 -16.39 1.86 2.80
CA ASP A 23 -15.37 2.45 3.67
C ASP A 23 -13.96 1.98 3.31
N MET A 24 -13.79 0.68 3.02
CA MET A 24 -12.50 0.15 2.58
C MET A 24 -12.01 0.77 1.27
N ASN A 25 -12.89 1.04 0.30
CA ASN A 25 -12.49 1.68 -0.95
C ASN A 25 -12.17 3.16 -0.74
N ARG A 26 -12.95 3.87 0.07
CA ARG A 26 -12.70 5.28 0.40
C ARG A 26 -11.35 5.47 1.10
N ARG A 27 -11.05 4.66 2.11
CA ARG A 27 -9.75 4.73 2.82
C ARG A 27 -8.58 4.35 1.94
N ALA A 28 -8.75 3.34 1.08
CA ALA A 28 -7.71 2.97 0.13
C ALA A 28 -7.43 4.07 -0.88
N ALA A 29 -8.47 4.74 -1.40
CA ALA A 29 -8.30 5.88 -2.30
C ALA A 29 -7.52 7.01 -1.60
N ALA A 30 -7.89 7.35 -0.37
CA ALA A 30 -7.18 8.39 0.40
C ALA A 30 -5.69 8.05 0.62
N LEU A 31 -5.36 6.79 0.89
CA LEU A 31 -3.97 6.34 1.01
C LEU A 31 -3.23 6.43 -0.33
N PHE A 32 -3.84 6.06 -1.44
CA PHE A 32 -3.19 6.18 -2.75
C PHE A 32 -2.95 7.64 -3.16
N GLU A 33 -3.87 8.54 -2.84
CA GLU A 33 -3.72 9.99 -3.04
C GLU A 33 -2.56 10.56 -2.20
N GLU A 34 -2.45 10.19 -0.92
CA GLU A 34 -1.32 10.59 -0.06
C GLU A 34 0.04 10.12 -0.62
N LEU A 35 0.03 8.92 -1.21
CA LEU A 35 1.17 8.35 -1.91
C LEU A 35 1.41 8.99 -3.29
N LYS A 36 0.53 9.87 -3.78
CA LYS A 36 0.53 10.39 -5.16
C LYS A 36 0.60 9.28 -6.20
N SER A 37 -0.15 8.21 -5.97
CA SER A 37 -0.21 7.04 -6.84
C SER A 37 -1.51 7.04 -7.64
N GLU A 38 -1.42 6.74 -8.94
CA GLU A 38 -2.58 6.54 -9.82
C GLU A 38 -3.30 5.20 -9.58
N THR A 39 -3.02 4.53 -8.46
CA THR A 39 -3.58 3.23 -8.13
C THR A 39 -5.06 3.36 -7.77
N ARG A 40 -5.92 2.57 -8.42
CA ARG A 40 -7.34 2.52 -8.07
C ARG A 40 -7.63 1.35 -7.12
N PRO A 41 -8.39 1.55 -6.04
CA PRO A 41 -8.68 0.50 -5.03
C PRO A 41 -9.39 -0.76 -5.53
N ARG A 42 -10.05 -0.68 -6.69
CA ARG A 42 -10.87 -1.74 -7.27
C ARG A 42 -10.15 -2.53 -8.38
N ASP A 43 -9.02 -2.03 -8.88
CA ASP A 43 -8.27 -2.70 -9.93
C ASP A 43 -7.64 -3.99 -9.39
N PHE A 44 -7.45 -5.01 -10.22
CA PHE A 44 -6.76 -6.21 -9.76
C PHE A 44 -5.25 -5.96 -9.68
N VAL A 45 -4.61 -6.39 -8.58
CA VAL A 45 -3.14 -6.23 -8.39
C VAL A 45 -2.34 -6.82 -9.56
N LYS A 46 -2.81 -7.91 -10.18
CA LYS A 46 -2.16 -8.53 -11.33
C LYS A 46 -2.07 -7.62 -12.57
N GLN A 47 -2.93 -6.62 -12.68
CA GLN A 47 -2.97 -5.67 -13.78
C GLN A 47 -2.19 -4.37 -13.49
N MET A 48 -1.73 -4.21 -12.25
CA MET A 48 -1.04 -3.00 -11.81
C MET A 48 0.40 -2.97 -12.30
N SER A 49 0.92 -1.78 -12.60
CA SER A 49 2.34 -1.55 -12.89
C SER A 49 3.22 -1.87 -11.67
N GLY A 50 4.54 -1.97 -11.87
CA GLY A 50 5.47 -2.17 -10.76
C GLY A 50 5.34 -1.12 -9.65
N GLY A 51 5.25 0.17 -10.03
CA GLY A 51 5.03 1.27 -9.09
C GLY A 51 3.69 1.21 -8.37
N GLN A 52 2.60 0.84 -9.08
CA GLN A 52 1.28 0.67 -8.47
C GLN A 52 1.25 -0.49 -7.47
N ARG A 53 1.88 -1.63 -7.78
CA ARG A 53 2.03 -2.74 -6.82
C ARG A 53 2.80 -2.32 -5.57
N GLN A 54 3.78 -1.43 -5.72
CA GLN A 54 4.54 -0.88 -4.60
C GLN A 54 3.72 0.11 -3.77
N ALA A 55 2.90 0.94 -4.40
CA ALA A 55 1.92 1.76 -3.68
C ALA A 55 0.94 0.90 -2.88
N VAL A 56 0.46 -0.23 -3.43
CA VAL A 56 -0.35 -1.21 -2.70
C VAL A 56 0.40 -1.79 -1.51
N ALA A 57 1.64 -2.22 -1.68
CA ALA A 57 2.46 -2.76 -0.59
C ALA A 57 2.67 -1.72 0.53
N ILE A 58 2.98 -0.48 0.16
CA ILE A 58 3.19 0.63 1.09
C ILE A 58 1.88 1.00 1.81
N ALA A 59 0.75 1.09 1.11
CA ALA A 59 -0.55 1.34 1.71
C ALA A 59 -0.97 0.22 2.69
N ARG A 60 -0.71 -1.05 2.35
CA ARG A 60 -0.92 -2.20 3.25
C ARG A 60 -0.11 -2.05 4.53
N THR A 61 1.17 -1.74 4.38
CA THR A 61 2.08 -1.49 5.50
C THR A 61 1.56 -0.36 6.37
N ARG A 62 1.04 0.71 5.79
CA ARG A 62 0.50 1.84 6.58
C ARG A 62 -0.70 1.47 7.44
N LEU A 63 -1.59 0.60 6.92
CA LEU A 63 -2.75 0.10 7.67
C LEU A 63 -2.36 -0.75 8.89
N SER A 64 -1.16 -1.33 8.90
CA SER A 64 -0.64 -2.08 10.05
C SER A 64 0.05 -1.23 11.12
N ALA A 65 0.19 0.08 10.90
CA ALA A 65 0.93 1.00 11.79
C ALA A 65 2.26 0.41 12.34
N PRO A 66 3.14 -0.12 11.47
CA PRO A 66 4.33 -0.83 11.90
C PRO A 66 5.39 0.16 12.40
N LYS A 67 6.21 -0.30 13.34
CA LYS A 67 7.40 0.44 13.78
C LYS A 67 8.59 0.22 12.83
N ILE A 68 8.64 -0.94 12.18
CA ILE A 68 9.73 -1.37 11.28
C ILE A 68 9.13 -2.01 10.03
N VAL A 69 9.71 -1.71 8.86
CA VAL A 69 9.34 -2.30 7.57
C VAL A 69 10.60 -2.85 6.91
N LEU A 70 10.60 -4.16 6.64
CA LEU A 70 11.63 -4.82 5.85
C LEU A 70 11.14 -4.93 4.40
N MET A 71 11.92 -4.43 3.46
CA MET A 71 11.64 -4.50 2.04
C MET A 71 12.76 -5.27 1.34
N ASP A 72 12.45 -6.43 0.79
CA ASP A 72 13.38 -7.25 0.03
C ASP A 72 13.23 -6.96 -1.47
N GLU A 73 14.30 -6.49 -2.08
CA GLU A 73 14.42 -6.13 -3.49
C GLU A 73 13.22 -5.34 -4.06
N PRO A 74 12.79 -4.22 -3.43
CA PRO A 74 11.53 -3.56 -3.78
C PRO A 74 11.50 -2.92 -5.16
N THR A 75 12.63 -2.91 -5.89
CA THR A 75 12.78 -2.33 -7.22
C THR A 75 13.08 -3.35 -8.32
N ALA A 76 13.19 -4.65 -8.01
CA ALA A 76 13.66 -5.67 -8.97
C ALA A 76 12.78 -5.82 -10.23
N ALA A 77 11.47 -5.59 -10.10
CA ALA A 77 10.50 -5.74 -11.19
C ALA A 77 10.01 -4.39 -11.76
N ILE A 78 10.82 -3.33 -11.65
CA ILE A 78 10.43 -1.95 -11.92
C ILE A 78 11.43 -1.29 -12.87
N SER A 79 10.96 -0.48 -13.82
CA SER A 79 11.84 0.20 -14.77
C SER A 79 12.72 1.26 -14.07
N VAL A 80 13.90 1.54 -14.62
CA VAL A 80 14.86 2.53 -14.04
C VAL A 80 14.20 3.90 -13.81
N ARG A 81 13.32 4.33 -14.71
CA ARG A 81 12.59 5.59 -14.59
C ARG A 81 11.64 5.62 -13.39
N GLN A 82 11.08 4.48 -13.01
CA GLN A 82 10.12 4.32 -11.91
C GLN A 82 10.79 4.04 -10.56
N VAL A 83 12.09 3.74 -10.52
CA VAL A 83 12.84 3.53 -9.27
C VAL A 83 12.78 4.77 -8.38
N ALA A 84 12.91 5.96 -8.97
CA ALA A 84 12.84 7.22 -8.23
C ALA A 84 11.49 7.40 -7.51
N GLU A 85 10.38 7.08 -8.19
CA GLU A 85 9.04 7.15 -7.62
C GLU A 85 8.90 6.21 -6.41
N VAL A 86 9.40 4.98 -6.52
CA VAL A 86 9.35 4.01 -5.41
C VAL A 86 10.20 4.46 -4.23
N LEU A 87 11.41 4.97 -4.48
CA LEU A 87 12.26 5.51 -3.42
C LEU A 87 11.61 6.72 -2.74
N ASP A 88 10.88 7.56 -3.47
CA ASP A 88 10.13 8.68 -2.89
C ASP A 88 8.97 8.21 -2.01
N LEU A 89 8.25 7.16 -2.40
CA LEU A 89 7.23 6.54 -1.55
C LEU A 89 7.82 5.99 -0.25
N ILE A 90 8.99 5.34 -0.35
CA ILE A 90 9.72 4.80 0.81
C ILE A 90 10.18 5.94 1.73
N ARG A 91 10.68 7.05 1.18
CA ARG A 91 11.07 8.23 1.96
C ARG A 91 9.88 8.81 2.74
N ARG A 92 8.69 8.89 2.13
CA ARG A 92 7.48 9.36 2.83
C ARG A 92 7.11 8.46 4.01
N LEU A 93 7.24 7.14 3.87
CA LEU A 93 7.03 6.22 5.00
C LEU A 93 8.03 6.48 6.14
N ARG A 94 9.30 6.68 5.81
CA ARG A 94 10.34 7.03 6.79
C ARG A 94 9.99 8.33 7.52
N ASP A 95 9.55 9.35 6.78
CA ASP A 95 9.22 10.67 7.34
C ASP A 95 8.00 10.61 8.29
N GLN A 96 7.22 9.53 8.24
CA GLN A 96 6.14 9.23 9.19
C GLN A 96 6.62 8.49 10.45
N GLY A 97 7.94 8.38 10.66
CA GLY A 97 8.54 7.77 11.85
C GLY A 97 8.66 6.24 11.79
N ILE A 98 8.52 5.66 10.59
CA ILE A 98 8.64 4.22 10.39
C ILE A 98 10.10 3.89 10.04
N ALA A 99 10.73 2.99 10.80
CA ALA A 99 12.07 2.51 10.45
C ALA A 99 11.99 1.59 9.22
N ILE A 100 12.87 1.79 8.24
CA ILE A 100 12.88 1.03 7.00
C ILE A 100 14.22 0.34 6.81
N ILE A 101 14.18 -0.96 6.55
CA ILE A 101 15.34 -1.76 6.15
C ILE A 101 15.09 -2.22 4.73
N LEU A 102 16.00 -1.86 3.82
CA LEU A 102 15.94 -2.18 2.41
C LEU A 102 17.06 -3.15 2.06
N ILE A 103 16.71 -4.30 1.47
CA ILE A 103 17.66 -5.24 0.89
C ILE A 103 17.61 -5.05 -0.63
N SER A 104 18.77 -4.90 -1.27
CA SER A 104 18.86 -4.73 -2.73
C SER A 104 20.19 -5.28 -3.23
N HIS A 105 20.18 -5.99 -4.38
CA HIS A 105 21.38 -6.53 -5.02
C HIS A 105 21.96 -5.63 -6.12
N ARG A 106 21.96 -4.31 -5.93
CA ARG A 106 22.61 -3.35 -6.85
C ARG A 106 23.84 -2.71 -6.24
#